data_AF-A0AA88LLQ5-F1
#
_entry.id   AF-A0AA88LLQ5-F1
#
_cell.length_a   1.000
_cell.length_b   1.000
_cell.length_c   1.000
_cell.angle_alpha   90.00
_cell.angle_beta   90.00
_cell.angle_gamma   90.00
#
_symmetry.space_group_name_H-M   'P 1'
#
loop_
_entity.id
_entity.type
_entity.pdbx_description
1 polymer ?
#
loop_
_entity_poly.entity_id
_entity_poly.type
_entity_poly.pdbx_seq_one_letter_code
_entity_poly.pdbx_strand_id
1 'polypeptide(L)'
;MVVTRKVFEKAVAQNIPLRGHRDDGKLDSQGPNVVAAENDRNFRRLLRYHVKGGNSLLQRLVDTASGNAKYTSKQIQNELIRTIEELVRSKAVRKVKTASVWCLIADESTDRQTKKLKVVVCRYVYRSEKGYVIQEDLAVVVDAFQTLSELAEDENANTSRNF
;
A
#
# COMPACT_ATOMS: atom_id res chain seq x y z
N MET A 1 -9.79 12.39 -9.87
CA MET A 1 -8.56 11.54 -9.87
C MET A 1 -7.27 12.33 -9.63
N VAL A 2 -7.10 13.53 -10.21
CA VAL A 2 -5.88 14.36 -10.06
C VAL A 2 -5.64 14.86 -8.63
N VAL A 3 -6.69 15.23 -7.89
CA VAL A 3 -6.58 15.75 -6.52
C VAL A 3 -6.10 14.66 -5.54
N THR A 4 -6.65 13.44 -5.66
CA THR A 4 -6.26 12.30 -4.82
C THR A 4 -4.78 11.96 -4.95
N ARG A 5 -4.25 11.94 -6.17
CA ARG A 5 -2.81 11.68 -6.43
C ARG A 5 -1.92 12.71 -5.73
N LYS A 6 -2.26 14.00 -5.82
CA LYS A 6 -1.49 15.08 -5.18
C LYS A 6 -1.48 14.99 -3.65
N VAL A 7 -2.58 14.52 -3.04
CA VAL A 7 -2.66 14.33 -1.59
C VAL A 7 -1.72 13.20 -1.14
N PHE A 8 -1.71 12.08 -1.84
CA PHE A 8 -0.78 10.98 -1.54
C PHE A 8 0.68 11.37 -1.75
N GLU A 9 0.99 12.04 -2.87
CA GLU A 9 2.35 12.54 -3.14
C GLU A 9 2.85 13.50 -2.05
N LYS A 10 2.00 14.44 -1.59
CA LYS A 10 2.35 15.33 -0.48
C LYS A 10 2.53 14.61 0.85
N ALA A 11 1.66 13.66 1.18
CA ALA A 11 1.77 12.91 2.42
C ALA A 11 3.10 12.13 2.48
N VAL A 12 3.49 11.50 1.38
CA VAL A 12 4.79 10.81 1.26
C VAL A 12 5.95 11.79 1.39
N ALA A 13 5.92 12.90 0.65
CA ALA A 13 6.99 13.91 0.68
C ALA A 13 7.18 14.56 2.06
N GLN A 14 6.11 14.68 2.84
CA GLN A 14 6.12 15.27 4.18
C GLN A 14 6.26 14.24 5.31
N ASN A 15 6.49 12.96 4.97
CA ASN A 15 6.56 11.86 5.91
C ASN A 15 5.34 11.77 6.85
N ILE A 16 4.15 12.04 6.31
CA ILE A 16 2.88 11.96 7.04
C ILE A 16 2.33 10.53 6.90
N PRO A 17 2.18 9.79 8.00
CA PRO A 17 1.68 8.42 7.93
C PRO A 17 0.22 8.41 7.45
N LEU A 18 -0.08 7.62 6.44
CA LEU A 18 -1.46 7.53 5.90
C LEU A 18 -2.43 6.84 6.87
N ARG A 19 -1.89 6.04 7.80
CA ARG A 19 -2.62 5.27 8.82
C ARG A 19 -2.27 5.78 10.21
N GLY A 20 -3.26 5.92 11.07
CA GLY A 20 -3.08 6.20 12.49
C GLY A 20 -3.18 4.94 13.36
N HIS A 21 -2.89 5.09 14.67
CA HIS A 21 -2.87 3.97 15.61
C HIS A 21 -4.24 3.27 15.84
N ARG A 22 -5.39 3.96 15.64
CA ARG A 22 -6.77 3.41 15.77
C ARG A 22 -7.74 4.06 14.79
N ASP A 23 -7.73 3.59 13.54
CA ASP A 23 -8.61 4.11 12.47
C ASP A 23 -9.99 3.42 12.43
N ASP A 24 -10.24 2.48 13.34
CA ASP A 24 -11.48 1.73 13.49
C ASP A 24 -12.64 2.54 14.10
N GLY A 25 -13.86 2.03 13.97
CA GLY A 25 -15.08 2.65 14.51
C GLY A 25 -15.92 3.43 13.49
N LYS A 26 -17.07 3.95 13.93
CA LYS A 26 -18.09 4.59 13.08
C LYS A 26 -17.57 5.90 12.46
N LEU A 27 -17.78 6.06 11.15
CA LEU A 27 -17.59 7.32 10.43
C LEU A 27 -18.95 8.02 10.36
N ASP A 28 -19.30 8.82 11.36
CA ASP A 28 -20.58 9.53 11.34
C ASP A 28 -20.48 10.73 10.38
N SER A 29 -21.22 10.68 9.28
CA SER A 29 -21.17 11.67 8.19
C SER A 29 -21.84 13.00 8.57
N GLN A 30 -22.83 12.98 9.47
CA GLN A 30 -23.49 14.17 10.04
C GLN A 30 -24.06 13.86 11.43
N GLY A 31 -23.59 14.53 12.49
CA GLY A 31 -24.15 14.43 13.84
C GLY A 31 -23.56 15.51 14.77
N PRO A 32 -24.24 15.94 15.83
CA PRO A 32 -23.86 17.10 16.66
C PRO A 32 -22.53 16.94 17.44
N ASN A 33 -21.85 15.79 17.31
CA ASN A 33 -20.51 15.51 17.85
C ASN A 33 -19.38 15.63 16.82
N VAL A 34 -19.58 16.37 15.72
CA VAL A 34 -18.59 16.57 14.62
C VAL A 34 -17.30 17.28 15.07
N VAL A 35 -17.21 17.76 16.32
CA VAL A 35 -16.00 18.37 16.89
C VAL A 35 -15.72 17.84 18.31
N ALA A 36 -15.29 16.58 18.47
CA ALA A 36 -14.71 16.12 19.76
C ALA A 36 -13.96 14.77 19.69
N ALA A 37 -13.19 14.51 18.64
CA ALA A 37 -12.05 13.61 18.80
C ALA A 37 -10.87 14.40 18.28
N GLU A 38 -10.05 14.96 19.17
CA GLU A 38 -8.92 15.87 18.86
C GLU A 38 -7.89 15.29 17.86
N ASN A 39 -8.07 14.04 17.42
CA ASN A 39 -7.26 13.41 16.39
C ASN A 39 -8.08 12.40 15.56
N ASP A 40 -8.98 12.88 14.68
CA ASP A 40 -9.65 12.06 13.63
C ASP A 40 -8.62 11.68 12.56
N ARG A 41 -7.70 10.81 12.97
CA ARG A 41 -6.53 10.23 12.31
C ARG A 41 -6.54 10.22 10.78
N ASN A 42 -5.35 10.23 10.19
CA ASN A 42 -5.12 10.51 8.77
C ASN A 42 -6.01 9.68 7.81
N PHE A 43 -6.19 8.38 8.02
CA PHE A 43 -7.04 7.55 7.15
C PHE A 43 -8.51 8.00 7.16
N ARG A 44 -9.08 8.22 8.35
CA ARG A 44 -10.46 8.65 8.53
C ARG A 44 -10.68 10.06 7.97
N ARG A 45 -9.72 10.95 8.17
CA ARG A 45 -9.71 12.30 7.58
C ARG A 45 -9.73 12.25 6.06
N LEU A 46 -8.94 11.36 5.45
CA LEU A 46 -8.90 11.15 4.00
C LEU A 46 -10.24 10.61 3.47
N LEU A 47 -10.87 9.65 4.16
CA LEU A 47 -12.18 9.14 3.79
C LEU A 47 -13.24 10.26 3.81
N ARG A 48 -13.30 11.05 4.89
CA ARG A 48 -14.20 12.21 4.98
C ARG A 48 -13.91 13.26 3.91
N TYR A 49 -12.64 13.51 3.61
CA TYR A 49 -12.25 14.42 2.53
C TYR A 49 -12.79 13.96 1.17
N HIS A 50 -12.68 12.66 0.87
CA HIS A 50 -13.22 12.11 -0.37
C HIS A 50 -14.75 12.15 -0.43
N VAL A 51 -15.42 11.88 0.68
CA VAL A 51 -16.87 12.02 0.81
C VAL A 51 -17.30 13.47 0.55
N LYS A 52 -16.69 14.44 1.24
CA LYS A 52 -16.92 15.88 1.03
C LYS A 52 -16.61 16.33 -0.40
N GLY A 53 -15.63 15.69 -1.04
CA GLY A 53 -15.26 15.91 -2.44
C GLY A 53 -16.24 15.30 -3.46
N GLY A 54 -17.40 14.78 -3.03
CA GLY A 54 -18.46 14.29 -3.91
C GLY A 54 -18.33 12.82 -4.31
N ASN A 55 -17.53 12.01 -3.62
CA ASN A 55 -17.47 10.57 -3.88
C ASN A 55 -18.75 9.87 -3.38
N SER A 56 -19.76 9.78 -4.25
CA SER A 56 -21.09 9.23 -3.95
C SER A 56 -21.06 7.74 -3.56
N LEU A 57 -20.16 6.96 -4.14
CA LEU A 57 -19.96 5.55 -3.76
C LEU A 57 -19.47 5.45 -2.31
N LEU A 58 -18.46 6.25 -1.96
CA LEU A 58 -17.91 6.27 -0.61
C LEU A 58 -18.90 6.83 0.40
N GLN A 59 -19.64 7.88 0.04
CA GLN A 59 -20.73 8.43 0.86
C GLN A 59 -21.78 7.36 1.15
N ARG A 60 -22.28 6.67 0.11
CA ARG A 60 -23.23 5.56 0.27
C ARG A 60 -22.66 4.48 1.19
N LEU A 61 -21.41 4.07 0.99
CA LEU A 61 -20.76 3.07 1.83
C LEU A 61 -20.66 3.52 3.30
N VAL A 62 -20.33 4.79 3.55
CA VAL A 62 -20.28 5.34 4.91
C VAL A 62 -21.66 5.35 5.57
N ASP A 63 -22.71 5.67 4.81
CA ASP A 63 -24.08 5.83 5.33
C ASP A 63 -24.82 4.49 5.47
N THR A 64 -24.66 3.57 4.52
CA THR A 64 -25.46 2.33 4.44
C THR A 64 -24.76 1.09 4.99
N ALA A 65 -23.43 1.09 5.10
CA ALA A 65 -22.70 -0.11 5.51
C ALA A 65 -22.86 -0.36 7.02
N SER A 66 -23.27 -1.58 7.38
CA SER A 66 -23.35 -2.04 8.76
C SER A 66 -21.95 -2.36 9.30
N GLY A 67 -21.64 -1.90 10.52
CA GLY A 67 -20.44 -2.26 11.29
C GLY A 67 -19.16 -2.48 10.47
N ASN A 68 -18.83 -3.76 10.24
CA ASN A 68 -17.61 -4.24 9.55
C ASN A 68 -17.52 -3.88 8.07
N ALA A 69 -18.64 -3.57 7.39
CA ALA A 69 -18.66 -3.25 5.97
C ALA A 69 -18.20 -1.81 5.64
N LYS A 70 -17.79 -1.02 6.64
CA LYS A 70 -17.21 0.33 6.45
C LYS A 70 -15.72 0.31 6.04
N TYR A 71 -15.10 -0.87 5.93
CA TYR A 71 -13.68 -1.05 5.60
C TYR A 71 -12.70 -0.32 6.54
N THR A 72 -13.18 0.11 7.72
CA THR A 72 -12.38 0.82 8.72
C THR A 72 -11.73 -0.12 9.74
N SER A 73 -12.10 -1.40 9.77
CA SER A 73 -11.47 -2.34 10.71
C SER A 73 -9.99 -2.57 10.37
N LYS A 74 -9.19 -2.92 11.38
CA LYS A 74 -7.75 -3.19 11.19
C LYS A 74 -7.51 -4.32 10.18
N GLN A 75 -8.35 -5.36 10.23
CA GLN A 75 -8.27 -6.51 9.33
C GLN A 75 -8.49 -6.08 7.88
N ILE A 76 -9.59 -5.36 7.61
CA ILE A 76 -9.94 -4.96 6.25
C ILE A 76 -8.92 -3.95 5.70
N GLN A 77 -8.39 -3.05 6.53
CA GLN A 77 -7.28 -2.18 6.13
C GLN A 77 -6.04 -2.97 5.72
N ASN A 78 -5.70 -4.03 6.45
CA ASN A 78 -4.56 -4.88 6.10
C ASN A 78 -4.81 -5.66 4.81
N GLU A 79 -6.04 -6.19 4.62
CA GLU A 79 -6.45 -6.83 3.36
C GLU A 79 -6.35 -5.86 2.18
N LEU A 80 -6.84 -4.63 2.34
CA LEU A 80 -6.75 -3.59 1.31
C LEU A 80 -5.29 -3.26 0.97
N ILE A 81 -4.41 -3.15 1.97
CA ILE A 81 -2.97 -2.91 1.75
C ILE A 81 -2.38 -4.06 0.93
N ARG A 82 -2.68 -5.33 1.28
CA ARG A 82 -2.21 -6.50 0.53
C ARG A 82 -2.71 -6.51 -0.91
N THR A 83 -3.99 -6.22 -1.13
CA THR A 83 -4.55 -6.14 -2.49
C THR A 83 -3.91 -5.01 -3.31
N ILE A 84 -3.65 -3.84 -2.70
CA ILE A 84 -2.94 -2.75 -3.37
C ILE A 84 -1.51 -3.15 -3.71
N GLU A 85 -0.80 -3.79 -2.77
CA GLU A 85 0.53 -4.34 -2.97
C GLU A 85 0.57 -5.31 -4.15
N GLU A 86 -0.33 -6.29 -4.18
CA GLU A 86 -0.48 -7.25 -5.28
C GLU A 86 -0.76 -6.57 -6.62
N LEU A 87 -1.63 -5.55 -6.63
CA LEU A 87 -1.98 -4.82 -7.85
C LEU A 87 -0.79 -4.03 -8.40
N VAL A 88 -0.06 -3.34 -7.52
CA VAL A 88 1.15 -2.58 -7.87
C VAL A 88 2.22 -3.52 -8.39
N ARG A 89 2.52 -4.61 -7.66
CA ARG A 89 3.48 -5.64 -8.08
C ARG A 89 3.10 -6.24 -9.42
N SER A 90 1.84 -6.65 -9.59
CA SER A 90 1.35 -7.24 -10.84
C SER A 90 1.49 -6.27 -12.02
N LYS A 91 1.26 -4.97 -11.80
CA LYS A 91 1.47 -3.94 -12.82
C LYS A 91 2.94 -3.80 -13.18
N ALA A 92 3.84 -3.75 -12.20
CA ALA A 92 5.29 -3.70 -12.43
C ALA A 92 5.75 -4.93 -13.24
N VAL A 93 5.37 -6.14 -12.81
CA VAL A 93 5.71 -7.40 -13.49
C VAL A 93 5.20 -7.42 -14.93
N ARG A 94 3.96 -6.98 -15.18
CA ARG A 94 3.42 -6.91 -16.56
C ARG A 94 4.27 -6.01 -17.45
N LYS A 95 4.66 -4.82 -16.97
CA LYS A 95 5.48 -3.89 -17.77
C LYS A 95 6.88 -4.45 -18.05
N VAL A 96 7.50 -5.09 -17.06
CA VAL A 96 8.81 -5.75 -17.20
C VAL A 96 8.73 -6.89 -18.22
N LYS A 97 7.67 -7.72 -18.17
CA LYS A 97 7.45 -8.81 -19.13
C LYS A 97 7.30 -8.34 -20.58
N THR A 98 6.81 -7.12 -20.79
CA THR A 98 6.70 -6.52 -22.13
C THR A 98 7.96 -5.75 -22.55
N ALA A 99 8.91 -5.54 -21.64
CA ALA A 99 10.13 -4.81 -21.93
C ALA A 99 11.15 -5.75 -22.60
N SER A 100 11.87 -5.22 -23.59
CA SER A 100 12.92 -5.98 -24.28
C SER A 100 14.18 -6.15 -23.43
N VAL A 101 14.47 -5.17 -22.57
CA VAL A 101 15.64 -5.14 -21.69
C VAL A 101 15.22 -4.67 -20.31
N TRP A 102 15.62 -5.41 -19.28
CA TRP A 102 15.35 -5.09 -17.89
C TRP A 102 16.45 -5.63 -16.97
N CYS A 103 16.55 -5.05 -15.77
CA CYS A 103 17.38 -5.53 -14.67
C CYS A 103 16.68 -5.31 -13.33
N LEU A 104 17.14 -6.05 -12.32
CA LEU A 104 16.74 -5.84 -10.92
C LEU A 104 17.85 -5.09 -10.20
N ILE A 105 17.43 -4.09 -9.43
CA ILE A 105 18.29 -3.34 -8.52
C ILE A 105 17.79 -3.65 -7.12
N ALA A 106 18.67 -4.16 -6.26
CA ALA A 106 18.37 -4.41 -4.86
C ALA A 106 19.27 -3.55 -4.00
N ASP A 107 18.69 -2.87 -3.01
CA ASP A 107 19.41 -2.11 -2.01
C ASP A 107 19.06 -2.64 -0.61
N GLU A 108 20.09 -2.84 0.21
CA GLU A 108 19.95 -3.29 1.60
C GLU A 108 20.26 -2.11 2.53
N SER A 109 19.24 -1.70 3.29
CA SER A 109 19.39 -0.72 4.36
C SER A 109 19.28 -1.41 5.71
N THR A 110 20.23 -1.13 6.60
CA THR A 110 20.20 -1.64 7.97
C THR A 110 19.71 -0.53 8.90
N ASP A 111 18.55 -0.72 9.52
CA ASP A 111 18.08 0.19 10.57
C ASP A 111 18.84 -0.07 11.89
N ARG A 112 18.96 0.96 12.73
CA ARG A 112 19.64 0.91 14.04
C ARG A 112 19.04 -0.10 15.01
N GLN A 113 17.83 -0.60 14.76
CA GLN A 113 17.15 -1.65 15.54
C GLN A 113 17.29 -3.05 14.92
N THR A 114 18.35 -3.31 14.15
CA THR A 114 18.73 -4.63 13.61
C THR A 114 17.80 -5.20 12.53
N LYS A 115 16.77 -4.47 12.12
CA LYS A 115 15.93 -4.84 10.96
C LYS A 115 16.65 -4.47 9.68
N LYS A 116 16.82 -5.46 8.81
CA LYS A 116 17.42 -5.29 7.49
C LYS A 116 16.31 -5.17 6.47
N LEU A 117 16.10 -3.97 5.93
CA LEU A 117 15.15 -3.75 4.87
C LEU A 117 15.85 -3.95 3.53
N LYS A 118 15.30 -4.81 2.68
CA LYS A 118 15.72 -4.96 1.29
C LYS A 118 14.66 -4.38 0.38
N VAL A 119 15.06 -3.44 -0.46
CA VAL A 119 14.20 -2.82 -1.48
C VAL A 119 14.65 -3.32 -2.84
N VAL A 120 13.72 -3.92 -3.59
CA VAL A 120 13.98 -4.39 -4.95
C VAL A 120 13.17 -3.56 -5.94
N VAL A 121 13.87 -3.00 -6.93
CA VAL A 121 13.32 -2.17 -8.00
C VAL A 121 13.61 -2.84 -9.33
N CYS A 122 12.60 -2.90 -10.20
CA CYS A 122 12.77 -3.29 -11.59
C CYS A 122 13.08 -2.05 -12.42
N ARG A 123 14.24 -2.03 -13.09
CA ARG A 123 14.59 -1.01 -14.09
C ARG A 123 14.47 -1.62 -15.48
N TYR A 124 13.72 -0.98 -16.38
CA TYR A 124 13.45 -1.53 -17.71
C TYR A 124 13.29 -0.45 -18.78
N VAL A 125 13.50 -0.84 -20.04
CA VAL A 125 13.32 0.04 -21.20
C VAL A 125 11.85 -0.01 -21.65
N TYR A 126 11.18 1.14 -21.62
CA TYR A 126 9.79 1.30 -22.04
C TYR A 126 9.72 2.09 -23.36
N ARG A 127 8.94 1.58 -24.32
CA ARG A 127 8.69 2.28 -25.58
C ARG A 127 7.48 3.21 -25.41
N SER A 128 7.75 4.52 -25.43
CA SER A 128 6.73 5.56 -25.46
C SER A 128 6.50 6.07 -26.89
N GLU A 129 5.47 6.88 -27.09
CA GLU A 129 5.22 7.60 -28.36
C GLU A 129 6.39 8.50 -28.78
N LYS A 130 7.19 8.96 -27.80
CA LYS A 130 8.35 9.86 -28.02
C LYS A 130 9.69 9.12 -28.12
N GLY A 131 9.67 7.78 -28.17
CA GLY A 131 10.86 6.94 -28.18
C GLY A 131 11.03 6.11 -26.91
N TYR A 132 12.25 5.61 -26.68
CA TYR A 132 12.58 4.76 -25.55
C TYR A 132 12.90 5.58 -24.30
N VAL A 133 12.32 5.18 -23.16
CA VAL A 133 12.56 5.79 -21.85
C VAL A 133 12.89 4.70 -20.83
N ILE A 134 13.78 5.01 -19.90
CA ILE A 134 14.07 4.14 -18.76
C ILE A 134 12.96 4.36 -17.73
N GLN A 135 12.36 3.28 -17.26
CA GLN A 135 11.41 3.30 -16.14
C GLN A 135 11.89 2.42 -15.00
N GLU A 136 11.48 2.82 -13.81
CA GLU A 136 11.74 2.11 -12.57
C GLU A 136 10.41 1.92 -11.85
N ASP A 137 10.09 0.68 -11.50
CA ASP A 137 8.95 0.37 -10.65
C ASP A 137 9.42 -0.48 -9.46
N LEU A 138 8.90 -0.15 -8.28
CA LEU A 138 9.13 -0.94 -7.07
C LEU A 138 8.56 -2.36 -7.26
N ALA A 139 9.39 -3.36 -7.06
CA ALA A 139 8.99 -4.77 -7.16
C ALA A 139 8.52 -5.30 -5.81
N VAL A 140 9.34 -5.08 -4.77
CA VAL A 140 9.05 -5.52 -3.40
C VAL A 140 9.91 -4.78 -2.39
N VAL A 141 9.38 -4.65 -1.17
CA VAL A 141 10.12 -4.26 0.03
C VAL A 141 9.98 -5.41 1.02
N VAL A 142 11.08 -5.98 1.48
CA VAL A 142 11.08 -7.14 2.40
C VAL A 142 11.96 -6.89 3.61
N ASP A 143 11.57 -7.49 4.74
CA ASP A 143 12.50 -7.70 5.84
C ASP A 143 13.39 -8.90 5.49
N ALA A 144 14.68 -8.63 5.27
CA ALA A 144 15.63 -9.62 4.79
C ALA A 144 15.78 -10.81 5.74
N PHE A 145 15.72 -10.58 7.05
CA PHE A 145 15.87 -11.67 8.01
C PHE A 145 14.62 -12.53 8.04
N GLN A 146 13.45 -11.90 8.12
CA GLN A 146 12.19 -12.62 8.12
C GLN A 146 12.03 -13.49 6.86
N THR A 147 12.32 -12.93 5.68
CA THR A 147 12.23 -13.68 4.41
C THR A 147 13.20 -14.86 4.36
N LEU A 148 14.42 -14.72 4.90
CA LEU A 148 15.38 -15.83 4.96
C LEU A 148 14.90 -16.94 5.89
N SER A 149 14.30 -16.60 7.03
CA SER A 149 13.74 -17.58 7.96
C SER A 149 12.57 -18.34 7.33
N GLU A 150 11.64 -17.65 6.66
CA GLU A 150 10.51 -18.27 5.97
C GLU A 150 10.96 -19.21 4.84
N LEU A 151 11.96 -18.82 4.05
CA LEU A 151 12.51 -19.68 2.99
C LEU A 151 13.19 -20.94 3.55
N ALA A 152 13.90 -20.81 4.68
CA ALA A 152 14.54 -21.97 5.33
C ALA A 152 13.51 -22.95 5.92
N GLU A 153 12.36 -22.45 6.40
CA GLU A 153 11.25 -23.28 6.88
C GLU A 153 10.57 -24.03 5.71
N ASP A 154 10.34 -23.35 4.58
CA ASP A 154 9.75 -23.95 3.38
C ASP A 154 10.66 -25.02 2.74
N GLU A 155 11.98 -24.81 2.72
CA GLU A 155 12.94 -25.82 2.26
C GLU A 155 12.96 -27.07 3.15
N ASN A 156 12.88 -26.90 4.47
CA ASN A 156 12.82 -28.02 5.41
C ASN A 156 11.49 -28.78 5.32
N ALA A 157 10.37 -28.07 5.11
CA ALA A 157 9.06 -28.68 4.92
C ALA A 157 8.96 -29.48 3.61
N ASN A 158 9.58 -29.00 2.53
CA ASN A 158 9.65 -29.73 1.26
C ASN A 158 10.60 -30.92 1.32
N THR A 159 11.72 -30.82 2.05
CA THR A 159 12.65 -31.94 2.23
C THR A 159 12.00 -33.08 3.03
N SER A 160 11.21 -32.76 4.05
CA SER A 160 10.51 -33.75 4.88
C SER A 160 9.31 -34.42 4.19
N ARG A 161 8.80 -33.87 3.08
CA ARG A 161 7.71 -34.47 2.27
C ARG A 161 8.20 -35.45 1.20
N ASN A 162 9.51 -35.45 0.92
CA ASN A 162 10.13 -36.29 -0.11
C ASN A 162 10.81 -37.55 0.47
N PHE A 163 10.54 -37.87 1.75
CA PHE A 163 10.94 -39.10 2.43
C PHE A 163 9.72 -39.85 2.96
#